data_AF-A0A3N7G0A4-F1
#
_entry.id   AF-A0A3N7G0A4-F1
#
_cell.length_a   1.000
_cell.length_b   1.000
_cell.length_c   1.000
_cell.angle_alpha   90.00
_cell.angle_beta   90.00
_cell.angle_gamma   90.00
#
_symmetry.space_group_name_H-M   'P 1'
#
loop_
_entity.id
_entity.type
_entity.pdbx_description
1 polymer ?
#
loop_
_entity_poly.entity_id
_entity_poly.type
_entity_poly.pdbx_seq_one_letter_code
_entity_poly.pdbx_strand_id
1 'polypeptide(L)'
;MKIDHNSTTSATNGGDTTVFRTIEVAVFDRRDLSPPPVVASPSPVVGDELNLIPPLNFAMVDNGIFRSGFPDSANFAFLQTLGLRSIICLCPEPYPEATTEFLKDGGIRLYQFGIEGYKEPFVNIPEDTIREALKVVLDAKNHPVLIHCKRGKHRTGCLVGCLRKLQKWCLSSIFDEYQRFAAAKARVSDQSGREY
;
A
#
# COMPACT_ATOMS: atom_id res chain seq x y z
N MET A 1 -18.86 63.80 3.60
CA MET A 1 -18.92 62.41 4.10
C MET A 1 -17.54 61.82 3.86
N LYS A 2 -16.63 61.77 4.87
CA LYS A 2 -16.32 60.60 5.73
C LYS A 2 -16.17 59.30 4.90
N ILE A 3 -15.12 58.48 4.92
CA ILE A 3 -13.95 58.22 5.81
C ILE A 3 -12.93 57.34 5.02
N ASP A 4 -11.65 57.67 5.18
CA ASP A 4 -10.40 56.88 5.33
C ASP A 4 -10.07 55.54 4.60
N HIS A 5 -8.88 55.56 3.98
CA HIS A 5 -7.74 54.61 3.97
C HIS A 5 -7.92 53.16 4.46
N ASN A 6 -7.50 52.19 3.64
CA ASN A 6 -6.38 51.29 4.01
C ASN A 6 -5.78 50.55 2.81
N SER A 7 -4.45 50.48 2.76
CA SER A 7 -3.66 49.58 1.91
C SER A 7 -3.55 48.21 2.59
N THR A 8 -3.69 47.09 1.86
CA THR A 8 -3.08 45.79 2.25
C THR A 8 -2.96 44.87 1.03
N THR A 9 -1.78 44.27 0.91
CA THR A 9 -1.28 43.32 -0.07
C THR A 9 -1.77 41.88 0.15
N SER A 10 -1.61 41.06 -0.91
CA SER A 10 -1.50 39.58 -0.94
C SER A 10 -2.74 38.72 -0.66
N ALA A 11 -3.10 37.85 -1.59
CA ALA A 11 -2.68 36.45 -1.58
C ALA A 11 -3.24 35.69 -2.79
N THR A 12 -2.35 34.93 -3.43
CA THR A 12 -2.59 33.92 -4.45
C THR A 12 -3.37 32.75 -3.88
N ASN A 13 -4.47 32.33 -4.51
CA ASN A 13 -5.11 31.03 -4.23
C ASN A 13 -4.69 30.01 -5.29
N GLY A 14 -3.67 29.22 -4.94
CA GLY A 14 -3.39 27.93 -5.57
C GLY A 14 -4.39 26.89 -5.05
N GLY A 15 -5.03 26.17 -5.97
CA GLY A 15 -5.92 25.05 -5.64
C GLY A 15 -5.12 23.81 -5.29
N ASP A 16 -4.90 23.58 -4.00
CA ASP A 16 -4.44 22.30 -3.46
C ASP A 16 -5.58 21.27 -3.55
N THR A 17 -5.40 20.23 -4.36
CA THR A 17 -6.35 19.11 -4.45
C THR A 17 -5.64 17.80 -4.14
N THR A 18 -5.07 17.70 -2.93
CA THR A 18 -4.49 16.47 -2.41
C THR A 18 -5.54 15.63 -1.70
N VAL A 19 -6.26 14.77 -2.44
CA VAL A 19 -7.26 13.86 -1.86
C VAL A 19 -6.59 12.57 -1.37
N PHE A 20 -5.91 12.63 -0.23
CA PHE A 20 -5.44 11.43 0.48
C PHE A 20 -6.52 10.96 1.45
N ARG A 21 -6.89 9.67 1.39
CA ARG A 21 -7.83 9.06 2.34
C ARG A 21 -7.12 8.00 3.16
N THR A 22 -6.73 8.36 4.37
CA THR A 22 -6.56 7.37 5.43
C THR A 22 -7.97 6.95 5.85
N ILE A 23 -8.37 5.73 5.51
CA ILE A 23 -9.61 5.19 6.06
C ILE A 23 -9.25 4.65 7.43
N GLU A 24 -9.47 5.48 8.46
CA GLU A 24 -9.45 5.00 9.85
C GLU A 24 -10.64 4.07 10.05
N VAL A 25 -10.37 2.78 9.87
CA VAL A 25 -11.30 1.74 10.25
C VAL A 25 -11.19 1.58 11.76
N ALA A 26 -12.27 1.84 12.48
CA ALA A 26 -12.30 1.90 13.94
C ALA A 26 -11.56 0.71 14.58
N VAL A 27 -10.55 1.03 15.38
CA VAL A 27 -9.74 0.06 16.12
C VAL A 27 -10.54 -0.38 17.34
N PHE A 28 -10.96 -1.64 17.40
CA PHE A 28 -11.48 -2.21 18.65
C PHE A 28 -10.30 -2.58 19.56
N ASP A 29 -10.30 -2.05 20.78
CA ASP A 29 -9.26 -2.30 21.77
C ASP A 29 -9.36 -3.74 22.27
N ARG A 30 -8.39 -4.59 21.92
CA ARG A 30 -8.32 -5.99 22.34
C ARG A 30 -8.09 -6.18 23.86
N ARG A 31 -7.94 -5.10 24.62
CA ARG A 31 -7.70 -5.15 26.08
C ARG A 31 -8.93 -5.49 26.92
N ASP A 32 -10.13 -5.58 26.34
CA ASP A 32 -11.38 -5.85 27.08
C ASP A 32 -11.89 -7.30 26.91
N LEU A 33 -11.11 -8.19 26.30
CA LEU A 33 -11.46 -9.61 26.20
C LEU A 33 -10.75 -10.39 27.30
N SER A 34 -11.50 -10.84 28.30
CA SER A 34 -11.04 -11.90 29.21
C SER A 34 -10.58 -13.10 28.38
N PRO A 35 -9.46 -13.77 28.71
CA PRO A 35 -9.04 -14.96 28.00
C PRO A 35 -10.16 -16.01 28.05
N PRO A 36 -10.48 -16.69 26.93
CA PRO A 36 -11.39 -17.82 26.98
C PRO A 36 -10.81 -18.88 27.93
N PRO A 37 -11.66 -19.67 28.61
CA PRO A 37 -11.19 -20.72 29.51
C PRO A 37 -10.28 -21.67 28.74
N VAL A 38 -9.20 -22.11 29.38
CA VAL A 38 -8.24 -23.07 28.83
C VAL A 38 -8.97 -24.39 28.59
N VAL A 39 -9.52 -24.57 27.38
CA VAL A 39 -10.09 -25.84 26.95
C VAL A 39 -8.92 -26.75 26.57
N ALA A 40 -8.93 -27.94 27.17
CA ALA A 40 -7.93 -28.98 27.02
C ALA A 40 -7.58 -29.27 25.55
N SER A 41 -6.30 -29.59 25.36
CA SER A 41 -5.61 -30.04 24.14
C SER A 41 -6.50 -30.60 23.02
N PRO A 42 -6.41 -30.09 21.78
CA PRO A 42 -7.03 -30.75 20.65
C PRO A 42 -6.20 -31.97 20.22
N SER A 43 -6.89 -33.10 20.09
CA SER A 43 -6.49 -34.29 19.34
C SER A 43 -5.93 -33.93 17.96
N PRO A 44 -5.10 -34.79 17.32
CA PRO A 44 -4.50 -34.46 16.03
C PRO A 44 -5.61 -34.36 14.98
N VAL A 45 -5.98 -33.12 14.65
CA VAL A 45 -6.89 -32.81 13.56
C VAL A 45 -6.14 -33.10 12.26
N VAL A 46 -6.63 -34.12 11.57
CA VAL A 46 -6.27 -34.49 10.20
C VAL A 46 -6.30 -33.23 9.34
N GLY A 47 -5.19 -32.95 8.65
CA GLY A 47 -4.98 -31.73 7.89
C GLY A 47 -6.06 -31.52 6.85
N ASP A 48 -6.93 -30.54 7.09
CA ASP A 48 -7.60 -29.83 6.02
C ASP A 48 -6.50 -28.98 5.36
N GLU A 49 -6.08 -29.36 4.16
CA GLU A 49 -5.10 -28.58 3.40
C GLU A 49 -5.72 -27.21 3.10
N LEU A 50 -5.46 -26.23 3.97
CA LEU A 50 -5.81 -24.85 3.71
C LEU A 50 -5.13 -24.50 2.38
N ASN A 51 -5.93 -24.39 1.32
CA ASN A 51 -5.45 -23.97 0.00
C ASN A 51 -5.01 -22.50 0.09
N LEU A 52 -3.77 -22.29 0.53
CA LEU A 52 -3.17 -20.98 0.70
C LEU A 52 -2.73 -20.44 -0.66
N ILE A 53 -3.59 -19.68 -1.31
CA ILE A 53 -3.31 -19.10 -2.63
C ILE A 53 -2.79 -17.67 -2.45
N PRO A 54 -1.49 -17.41 -2.73
CA PRO A 54 -0.98 -16.05 -2.66
C PRO A 54 -1.60 -15.17 -3.74
N PRO A 55 -1.77 -13.85 -3.49
CA PRO A 55 -2.25 -12.93 -4.52
C PRO A 55 -1.32 -12.89 -5.73
N LEU A 56 -1.86 -12.42 -6.87
CA LEU A 56 -1.08 -12.20 -8.09
C LEU A 56 0.20 -11.42 -7.78
N ASN A 57 1.36 -11.82 -8.35
CA ASN A 57 2.63 -11.09 -8.19
C ASN A 57 3.06 -10.90 -6.71
N PHE A 58 2.61 -11.77 -5.80
CA PHE A 58 3.04 -11.72 -4.41
C PHE A 58 4.55 -12.01 -4.25
N ALA A 59 5.23 -11.21 -3.44
CA ALA A 59 6.60 -11.46 -3.01
C ALA A 59 6.92 -10.68 -1.72
N MET A 60 7.94 -11.14 -0.99
CA MET A 60 8.57 -10.35 0.06
C MET A 60 9.51 -9.32 -0.59
N VAL A 61 9.41 -8.06 -0.16
CA VAL A 61 10.32 -6.98 -0.55
C VAL A 61 11.46 -6.87 0.45
N ASP A 62 11.12 -6.85 1.74
CA ASP A 62 12.05 -6.83 2.85
C ASP A 62 11.38 -7.47 4.08
N ASN A 63 12.10 -7.62 5.18
CA ASN A 63 11.56 -8.13 6.42
C ASN A 63 10.33 -7.31 6.86
N GLY A 64 9.16 -7.97 6.91
CA GLY A 64 7.90 -7.32 7.25
C GLY A 64 7.29 -6.44 6.15
N ILE A 65 7.86 -6.39 4.94
CA ILE A 65 7.35 -5.63 3.80
C ILE A 65 7.07 -6.58 2.64
N PHE A 66 5.82 -6.66 2.23
CA PHE A 66 5.36 -7.50 1.14
C PHE A 66 4.84 -6.66 -0.02
N ARG A 67 4.84 -7.24 -1.23
CA ARG A 67 4.23 -6.66 -2.43
C ARG A 67 3.25 -7.64 -3.05
N SER A 68 2.23 -7.14 -3.75
CA SER A 68 1.36 -7.94 -4.62
C SER A 68 0.58 -7.11 -5.65
N GLY A 69 -0.16 -7.81 -6.51
CA GLY A 69 -1.36 -7.32 -7.17
C GLY A 69 -2.56 -7.27 -6.23
N PHE A 70 -3.73 -6.95 -6.77
CA PHE A 70 -4.92 -6.73 -5.97
C PHE A 70 -5.38 -8.05 -5.34
N PRO A 71 -5.49 -8.15 -4.00
CA PRO A 71 -5.98 -9.36 -3.35
C PRO A 71 -7.48 -9.55 -3.56
N ASP A 72 -7.91 -10.80 -3.76
CA ASP A 72 -9.31 -11.20 -3.76
C ASP A 72 -9.61 -12.19 -2.62
N SER A 73 -10.87 -12.61 -2.52
CA SER A 73 -11.33 -13.49 -1.44
C SER A 73 -10.62 -14.84 -1.42
N ALA A 74 -10.14 -15.34 -2.57
CA ALA A 74 -9.38 -16.59 -2.62
C ALA A 74 -8.00 -16.46 -1.94
N ASN A 75 -7.50 -15.23 -1.75
CA ASN A 75 -6.22 -14.98 -1.11
C ASN A 75 -6.31 -14.74 0.40
N PHE A 76 -7.50 -14.58 0.97
CA PHE A 76 -7.67 -14.13 2.36
C PHE A 76 -7.05 -15.10 3.36
N ALA A 77 -7.20 -16.42 3.14
CA ALA A 77 -6.56 -17.44 3.97
C ALA A 77 -5.04 -17.29 3.99
N PHE A 78 -4.41 -17.05 2.83
CA PHE A 78 -2.97 -16.78 2.75
C PHE A 78 -2.58 -15.45 3.41
N LEU A 79 -3.37 -14.39 3.24
CA LEU A 79 -3.07 -13.10 3.86
C LEU A 79 -3.15 -13.15 5.40
N GLN A 80 -4.04 -13.97 5.96
CA GLN A 80 -4.13 -14.19 7.40
C GLN A 80 -2.83 -14.79 7.96
N THR A 81 -2.17 -15.69 7.22
CA THR A 81 -0.92 -16.30 7.70
C THR A 81 0.24 -15.31 7.80
N LEU A 82 0.16 -14.15 7.11
CA LEU A 82 1.19 -13.11 7.15
C LEU A 82 1.10 -12.23 8.41
N GLY A 83 -0.02 -12.28 9.15
CA GLY A 83 -0.23 -11.42 10.32
C GLY A 83 -0.14 -9.93 9.99
N LEU A 84 -0.67 -9.52 8.83
CA LEU A 84 -0.58 -8.14 8.35
C LEU A 84 -1.18 -7.18 9.37
N ARG A 85 -0.49 -6.06 9.57
CA ARG A 85 -0.99 -4.95 10.39
C ARG A 85 -1.54 -3.81 9.52
N SER A 86 -1.00 -3.67 8.32
CA SER A 86 -1.47 -2.66 7.38
C SER A 86 -1.37 -3.09 5.92
N ILE A 87 -2.16 -2.43 5.08
CA ILE A 87 -2.13 -2.54 3.62
C ILE A 87 -2.03 -1.14 3.02
N ILE A 88 -1.18 -1.01 2.01
CA ILE A 88 -1.03 0.18 1.18
C ILE A 88 -1.62 -0.12 -0.20
N CYS A 89 -2.73 0.53 -0.54
CA CYS A 89 -3.39 0.42 -1.84
C CYS A 89 -3.04 1.64 -2.70
N LEU A 90 -2.42 1.42 -3.85
CA LEU A 90 -2.04 2.47 -4.80
C LEU A 90 -3.11 2.73 -5.88
N CYS A 91 -4.33 2.21 -5.69
CA CYS A 91 -5.43 2.31 -6.65
C CYS A 91 -6.37 3.47 -6.27
N PRO A 92 -6.82 4.32 -7.21
CA PRO A 92 -7.81 5.36 -6.92
C PRO A 92 -9.22 4.80 -6.76
N GLU A 93 -9.49 3.60 -7.27
CA GLU A 93 -10.79 2.97 -7.19
C GLU A 93 -11.19 2.65 -5.73
N PRO A 94 -12.47 2.80 -5.34
CA PRO A 94 -12.94 2.40 -4.02
C PRO A 94 -12.58 0.94 -3.71
N TYR A 95 -12.22 0.69 -2.45
CA TYR A 95 -11.89 -0.67 -2.02
C TYR A 95 -13.16 -1.54 -1.96
N PRO A 96 -13.16 -2.77 -2.50
CA PRO A 96 -14.34 -3.65 -2.47
C PRO A 96 -14.82 -3.92 -1.05
N GLU A 97 -16.13 -4.04 -0.88
CA GLU A 97 -16.77 -4.25 0.43
C GLU A 97 -16.27 -5.53 1.11
N ALA A 98 -16.29 -6.67 0.40
CA ALA A 98 -15.82 -7.95 0.93
C ALA A 98 -14.36 -7.90 1.43
N THR A 99 -13.47 -7.21 0.71
CA THR A 99 -12.08 -7.03 1.15
C THR A 99 -12.02 -6.06 2.34
N THR A 100 -12.85 -5.02 2.35
CA THR A 100 -12.92 -4.06 3.47
C THR A 100 -13.39 -4.71 4.77
N GLU A 101 -14.37 -5.62 4.70
CA GLU A 101 -14.83 -6.44 5.83
C GLU A 101 -13.71 -7.35 6.34
N PHE A 102 -13.01 -8.04 5.44
CA PHE A 102 -11.84 -8.84 5.82
C PHE A 102 -10.77 -8.01 6.56
N LEU A 103 -10.49 -6.78 6.11
CA LEU A 103 -9.54 -5.91 6.80
C LEU A 103 -10.05 -5.46 8.18
N LYS A 104 -11.35 -5.18 8.30
CA LYS A 104 -12.01 -4.84 9.58
C LYS A 104 -11.86 -5.97 10.59
N ASP A 105 -12.25 -7.18 10.22
CA ASP A 105 -12.25 -8.35 11.09
C ASP A 105 -10.82 -8.73 11.51
N GLY A 106 -9.86 -8.53 10.60
CA GLY A 106 -8.43 -8.74 10.86
C GLY A 106 -7.77 -7.63 11.69
N GLY A 107 -8.42 -6.48 11.88
CA GLY A 107 -7.80 -5.30 12.50
C GLY A 107 -6.67 -4.69 11.65
N ILE A 108 -6.76 -4.81 10.33
CA ILE A 108 -5.76 -4.38 9.36
C ILE A 108 -6.05 -2.95 8.90
N ARG A 109 -5.07 -2.04 9.04
CA ARG A 109 -5.22 -0.64 8.62
C ARG A 109 -5.03 -0.49 7.11
N LEU A 110 -5.95 0.22 6.45
CA LEU A 110 -5.85 0.52 5.01
C LEU A 110 -5.38 1.96 4.78
N TYR A 111 -4.24 2.09 4.09
CA TYR A 111 -3.73 3.36 3.57
C TYR A 111 -3.93 3.42 2.06
N GLN A 112 -4.78 4.32 1.58
CA GLN A 112 -5.09 4.44 0.16
C GLN A 112 -4.47 5.69 -0.47
N PHE A 113 -3.54 5.47 -1.40
CA PHE A 113 -2.84 6.49 -2.17
C PHE A 113 -3.22 6.35 -3.64
N GLY A 114 -4.32 7.00 -4.03
CA GLY A 114 -4.87 6.86 -5.38
C GLY A 114 -3.93 7.42 -6.46
N ILE A 115 -3.26 6.54 -7.21
CA ILE A 115 -2.46 6.92 -8.38
C ILE A 115 -3.19 6.48 -9.64
N GLU A 116 -3.58 7.42 -10.49
CA GLU A 116 -4.32 7.12 -11.72
C GLU A 116 -3.53 6.21 -12.67
N GLY A 117 -4.24 5.22 -13.21
CA GLY A 117 -3.65 4.19 -14.07
C GLY A 117 -3.66 4.60 -15.55
N TYR A 118 -2.72 5.42 -15.99
CA TYR A 118 -2.60 5.75 -17.41
C TYR A 118 -1.86 4.66 -18.22
N LYS A 119 -2.22 4.53 -19.51
CA LYS A 119 -1.41 3.82 -20.52
C LYS A 119 -0.33 4.78 -21.02
N GLU A 120 0.86 4.27 -21.36
CA GLU A 120 1.88 5.09 -22.02
C GLU A 120 1.27 5.77 -23.27
N PRO A 121 1.64 7.02 -23.57
CA PRO A 121 2.75 7.82 -23.01
C PRO A 121 2.38 8.74 -21.81
N PHE A 122 1.13 8.75 -21.33
CA PHE A 122 0.64 9.76 -20.38
C PHE A 122 0.78 9.35 -18.90
N VAL A 123 1.81 8.59 -18.55
CA VAL A 123 1.98 8.07 -17.19
C VAL A 123 2.70 9.11 -16.34
N ASN A 124 1.95 9.82 -15.49
CA ASN A 124 2.51 10.63 -14.42
C ASN A 124 2.21 9.94 -13.09
N ILE A 125 3.25 9.43 -12.42
CA ILE A 125 3.15 8.96 -11.03
C ILE A 125 3.48 10.17 -10.15
N PRO A 126 2.51 10.72 -9.38
CA PRO A 126 2.77 11.91 -8.60
C PRO A 126 3.81 11.64 -7.51
N GLU A 127 4.90 12.42 -7.53
CA GLU A 127 6.00 12.26 -6.58
C GLU A 127 5.54 12.39 -5.12
N ASP A 128 4.65 13.35 -4.85
CA ASP A 128 4.10 13.57 -3.52
C ASP A 128 3.35 12.35 -2.99
N THR A 129 2.58 11.69 -3.86
CA THR A 129 1.83 10.48 -3.48
C THR A 129 2.76 9.32 -3.16
N ILE A 130 3.83 9.14 -3.94
CA ILE A 130 4.87 8.15 -3.65
C ILE A 130 5.59 8.47 -2.34
N ARG A 131 5.89 9.75 -2.09
CA ARG A 131 6.56 10.20 -0.87
C ARG A 131 5.74 9.90 0.38
N GLU A 132 4.44 10.20 0.37
CA GLU A 132 3.55 9.89 1.50
C GLU A 132 3.39 8.39 1.70
N ALA A 133 3.24 7.61 0.63
CA ALA A 133 3.20 6.15 0.72
C ALA A 133 4.50 5.58 1.30
N LEU A 134 5.65 6.15 0.91
CA LEU A 134 6.96 5.73 1.40
C LEU A 134 7.13 6.00 2.90
N LYS A 135 6.59 7.12 3.43
CA LYS A 135 6.57 7.38 4.87
C LYS A 135 5.85 6.28 5.65
N VAL A 136 4.70 5.80 5.13
CA VAL A 136 3.96 4.69 5.76
C VAL A 136 4.76 3.39 5.73
N VAL A 137 5.43 3.09 4.60
CA VAL A 137 6.29 1.91 4.46
C VAL A 137 7.48 1.96 5.42
N LEU A 138 8.06 3.13 5.66
CA LEU A 138 9.24 3.29 6.52
C LEU A 138 8.91 3.26 8.03
N ASP A 139 7.65 3.47 8.42
CA ASP A 139 7.24 3.36 9.82
C ASP A 139 7.02 1.90 10.22
N ALA A 140 7.95 1.35 11.00
CA ALA A 140 7.92 -0.02 11.50
C ALA A 140 6.67 -0.34 12.33
N LYS A 141 5.95 0.67 12.86
CA LYS A 141 4.68 0.44 13.56
C LYS A 141 3.59 -0.09 12.64
N ASN A 142 3.73 0.07 11.33
CA ASN A 142 2.80 -0.41 10.32
C ASN A 142 3.11 -1.86 9.87
N HIS A 143 4.23 -2.44 10.31
CA HIS A 143 4.67 -3.76 9.85
C HIS A 143 4.04 -4.91 10.66
N PRO A 144 3.75 -6.06 10.04
CA PRO A 144 3.98 -6.39 8.62
C PRO A 144 3.00 -5.65 7.67
N VAL A 145 3.52 -5.11 6.57
CA VAL A 145 2.77 -4.29 5.60
C VAL A 145 2.74 -4.94 4.21
N LEU A 146 1.57 -4.90 3.55
CA LEU A 146 1.43 -5.30 2.15
C LEU A 146 1.22 -4.09 1.25
N ILE A 147 2.07 -3.94 0.24
CA ILE A 147 1.95 -2.91 -0.80
C ILE A 147 1.31 -3.52 -2.04
N HIS A 148 0.21 -2.96 -2.52
CA HIS A 148 -0.39 -3.43 -3.77
C HIS A 148 -0.96 -2.34 -4.66
N CYS A 149 -1.08 -2.69 -5.94
CA CYS A 149 -1.92 -1.98 -6.90
C CYS A 149 -2.74 -3.02 -7.67
N LYS A 150 -3.34 -2.67 -8.82
CA LYS A 150 -4.14 -3.63 -9.61
C LYS A 150 -3.40 -4.93 -9.94
N ARG A 151 -2.13 -4.85 -10.36
CA ARG A 151 -1.33 -6.00 -10.81
C ARG A 151 0.03 -6.14 -10.12
N GLY A 152 0.36 -5.26 -9.19
CA GLY A 152 1.65 -5.30 -8.51
C GLY A 152 2.86 -5.01 -9.40
N LYS A 153 2.66 -4.25 -10.49
CA LYS A 153 3.69 -3.96 -11.52
C LYS A 153 4.19 -2.52 -11.43
N HIS A 154 3.51 -1.58 -12.06
CA HIS A 154 3.95 -0.19 -12.25
C HIS A 154 3.98 0.61 -10.95
N ARG A 155 2.81 0.97 -10.40
CA ARG A 155 2.69 1.77 -9.17
C ARG A 155 3.43 1.14 -7.99
N THR A 156 3.20 -0.17 -7.77
CA THR A 156 3.90 -0.93 -6.73
C THR A 156 5.40 -0.99 -6.97
N GLY A 157 5.83 -1.22 -8.22
CA GLY A 157 7.25 -1.25 -8.59
C GLY A 157 7.94 0.10 -8.44
N CYS A 158 7.25 1.21 -8.71
CA CYS A 158 7.76 2.55 -8.48
C CYS A 158 8.01 2.80 -6.98
N LEU A 159 7.02 2.50 -6.13
CA LEU A 159 7.17 2.66 -4.68
C LEU A 159 8.27 1.74 -4.11
N VAL A 160 8.32 0.47 -4.53
CA VAL A 160 9.39 -0.46 -4.13
C VAL A 160 10.75 0.01 -4.65
N GLY A 161 10.83 0.53 -5.87
CA GLY A 161 12.07 1.08 -6.43
C GLY A 161 12.57 2.29 -5.64
N CYS A 162 11.68 3.18 -5.19
CA CYS A 162 12.02 4.28 -4.29
C CYS A 162 12.55 3.77 -2.94
N LEU A 163 11.93 2.72 -2.38
CA LEU A 163 12.45 2.06 -1.17
C LEU A 163 13.86 1.51 -1.41
N ARG A 164 14.13 0.82 -2.53
CA ARG A 164 15.48 0.32 -2.87
C ARG A 164 16.50 1.45 -3.04
N LYS A 165 16.09 2.59 -3.60
CA LYS A 165 16.95 3.78 -3.73
C LYS A 165 17.37 4.29 -2.35
N LEU A 166 16.46 4.33 -1.37
CA LEU A 166 16.80 4.66 0.03
C LEU A 166 17.71 3.60 0.69
N GLN A 167 17.56 2.34 0.30
CA GLN A 167 18.45 1.24 0.71
C GLN A 167 19.81 1.26 0.01
N LYS A 168 20.11 2.31 -0.79
CA LYS A 168 21.37 2.51 -1.51
C LYS A 168 21.69 1.40 -2.53
N TRP A 169 20.67 0.77 -3.11
CA TRP A 169 20.87 -0.13 -4.24
C TRP A 169 21.33 0.65 -5.47
N CYS A 170 22.16 0.04 -6.33
CA CYS A 170 22.50 0.66 -7.61
C CYS A 170 21.29 0.60 -8.56
N LEU A 171 21.16 1.60 -9.44
CA LEU A 171 20.02 1.72 -10.35
C LEU A 171 19.81 0.48 -11.21
N SER A 172 20.89 -0.18 -11.65
CA SER A 172 20.83 -1.42 -12.42
C SER A 172 20.07 -2.53 -11.68
N SER A 173 20.38 -2.75 -10.40
CA SER A 173 19.68 -3.76 -9.58
C SER A 173 18.23 -3.37 -9.30
N ILE A 174 17.95 -2.07 -9.12
CA ILE A 174 16.58 -1.57 -8.95
C ILE A 174 15.75 -1.84 -10.20
N PHE A 175 16.30 -1.55 -11.38
CA PHE A 175 15.61 -1.78 -12.65
C PHE A 175 15.45 -3.27 -12.97
N ASP A 176 16.44 -4.09 -12.64
CA ASP A 176 16.33 -5.55 -12.78
C ASP A 176 15.18 -6.12 -11.93
N GLU A 177 15.09 -5.72 -10.64
CA GLU A 177 13.97 -6.10 -9.78
C GLU A 177 12.63 -5.61 -10.35
N TYR A 178 12.57 -4.34 -10.78
CA TYR A 178 11.36 -3.79 -11.39
C TYR A 178 10.93 -4.59 -12.64
N GLN A 179 11.86 -4.88 -13.55
CA GLN A 179 11.60 -5.62 -14.78
C GLN A 179 11.13 -7.05 -14.50
N ARG A 180 11.71 -7.71 -13.49
CA ARG A 180 11.29 -9.06 -13.06
C ARG A 180 9.80 -9.11 -12.71
N PHE A 181 9.27 -8.11 -12.02
CA PHE A 181 7.85 -8.06 -11.66
C PHE A 181 6.94 -7.45 -12.74
N ALA A 182 7.44 -6.51 -13.54
CA ALA A 182 6.68 -5.94 -14.64
C ALA A 182 6.53 -6.92 -15.82
N ALA A 183 7.50 -7.82 -16.00
CA ALA A 183 7.63 -8.76 -17.12
C ALA A 183 7.50 -8.02 -18.47
N ALA A 184 6.82 -8.62 -19.45
CA ALA A 184 6.59 -8.06 -20.80
C ALA A 184 5.84 -6.71 -20.87
N LYS A 185 5.57 -6.07 -19.73
CA LYS A 185 4.93 -4.74 -19.65
C LYS A 185 5.80 -3.70 -18.94
N ALA A 186 7.09 -3.95 -18.73
CA ALA A 186 8.02 -2.97 -18.17
C ALA A 186 7.93 -1.63 -18.92
N ARG A 187 7.74 -0.53 -18.18
CA ARG A 187 7.63 0.82 -18.73
C ARG A 187 8.93 1.57 -18.53
N VAL A 188 9.28 2.41 -19.50
CA VAL A 188 10.50 3.24 -19.40
C VAL A 188 10.25 4.42 -18.47
N SER A 189 9.03 4.98 -18.44
CA SER A 189 8.66 6.07 -17.53
C SER A 189 8.77 5.71 -16.04
N ASP A 190 8.56 4.45 -15.68
CA ASP A 190 8.74 4.00 -14.29
C ASP A 190 10.23 3.98 -13.88
N GLN A 191 11.15 4.04 -14.85
CA GLN A 191 12.61 3.99 -14.66
C GLN A 191 13.26 5.39 -14.75
N SER A 192 12.50 6.43 -15.03
CA SER A 192 13.03 7.77 -15.32
C SER A 192 13.39 8.62 -14.09
N GLY A 193 13.51 8.04 -12.90
CA GLY A 193 13.97 8.72 -11.67
C GLY A 193 15.46 9.13 -11.67
N ARG A 194 16.01 9.43 -12.86
CA ARG A 194 17.43 9.71 -13.15
C ARG A 194 17.87 11.14 -12.81
N GLU A 195 16.96 12.03 -12.42
CA GLU A 195 17.29 13.45 -12.20
C GLU A 195 17.27 13.89 -10.72
N TYR A 196 17.58 13.00 -9.75
CA TYR A 196 17.84 13.42 -8.36
C TYR A 196 18.82 12.50 -7.65
#